data_AF-A0A562RHE2-F1
#
_entry.id   AF-A0A562RHE2-F1
#
_cell.length_a   1.000
_cell.length_b   1.000
_cell.length_c   1.000
_cell.angle_alpha   90.00
_cell.angle_beta   90.00
_cell.angle_gamma   90.00
#
_symmetry.space_group_name_H-M   'P 1'
#
loop_
_entity.id
_entity.type
_entity.pdbx_description
1 polymer ?
#
loop_
_entity_poly.entity_id
_entity_poly.type
_entity_poly.pdbx_seq_one_letter_code
_entity_poly.pdbx_strand_id
1 'polypeptide(L)'
;MPPNTVSVCRPGKFGNPFKVTEDRSHAQAVSAFRIWLAVEGCTADMPERKQRILESLHELRGKNLACYCKEGSPCHADVLLELANGQASSHYKEEAGKRGISLMERMDL
;
A
#
# COMPACT_ATOMS: atom_id res chain seq x y z
N MET A 1 -21.30 9.11 -12.66
CA MET A 1 -19.87 9.40 -12.49
C MET A 1 -19.31 9.87 -13.83
N PRO A 2 -18.36 10.82 -13.86
CA PRO A 2 -17.69 11.21 -15.11
C PRO A 2 -17.00 10.01 -15.77
N PRO A 3 -16.75 10.04 -17.09
CA PRO A 3 -15.98 9.02 -17.78
C PRO A 3 -14.63 8.74 -17.09
N ASN A 4 -14.11 7.52 -17.25
CA ASN A 4 -12.82 7.09 -16.69
C ASN A 4 -12.71 7.15 -15.14
N THR A 5 -13.85 7.12 -14.44
CA THR A 5 -13.88 7.15 -12.97
C THR A 5 -14.19 5.77 -12.38
N VAL A 6 -13.42 5.34 -11.39
CA VAL A 6 -13.63 4.10 -10.63
C VAL A 6 -14.15 4.45 -9.23
N SER A 7 -15.22 3.79 -8.79
CA SER A 7 -15.70 3.93 -7.41
C SER A 7 -14.83 3.08 -6.48
N VAL A 8 -14.27 3.73 -5.46
CA VAL A 8 -13.45 3.07 -4.43
C VAL A 8 -14.19 3.01 -3.08
N CYS A 9 -15.50 3.26 -3.09
CA CYS A 9 -16.34 3.18 -1.90
C CYS A 9 -16.49 1.75 -1.37
N ARG A 10 -16.86 1.61 -0.10
CA ARG A 10 -17.26 0.33 0.49
C ARG A 10 -18.66 -0.09 -0.01
N PRO A 11 -18.96 -1.39 -0.10
CA PRO A 11 -18.10 -2.56 0.21
C PRO A 11 -17.15 -2.97 -0.93
N GLY A 12 -16.85 -2.07 -1.88
CA GLY A 12 -16.04 -2.37 -3.05
C GLY A 12 -14.59 -2.79 -2.76
N LYS A 13 -13.97 -3.39 -3.77
CA LYS A 13 -12.61 -3.94 -3.78
C LYS A 13 -11.55 -3.03 -3.15
N PHE A 14 -11.58 -1.74 -3.47
CA PHE A 14 -10.60 -0.74 -3.02
C PHE A 14 -11.06 0.06 -1.79
N GLY A 15 -12.15 -0.34 -1.14
CA GLY A 15 -12.69 0.37 0.02
C GLY A 15 -11.78 0.23 1.25
N ASN A 16 -11.55 1.35 1.95
CA ASN A 16 -10.80 1.38 3.21
C ASN A 16 -11.46 0.47 4.29
N PRO A 17 -10.78 -0.60 4.78
CA PRO A 17 -11.29 -1.45 5.86
C PRO A 17 -11.41 -0.72 7.20
N PHE A 18 -10.58 0.29 7.45
CA PHE A 18 -10.53 1.01 8.71
C PHE A 18 -11.72 1.96 8.80
N LYS A 19 -12.69 1.61 9.65
CA LYS A 19 -13.88 2.44 9.90
C LYS A 19 -13.54 3.61 10.82
N VAL A 20 -14.22 4.73 10.62
CA VAL A 20 -14.33 5.80 11.62
C VAL A 20 -15.13 5.25 12.79
N THR A 21 -14.61 5.46 13.99
CA THR A 21 -15.20 5.06 15.27
C THR A 21 -15.04 6.20 16.26
N GLU A 22 -15.57 6.07 17.47
CA GLU A 22 -15.38 7.07 18.54
C GLU A 22 -13.89 7.33 18.81
N ASP A 23 -13.07 6.27 18.83
CA ASP A 23 -11.62 6.35 19.06
C ASP A 23 -10.78 6.57 17.78
N ARG A 24 -11.40 6.59 16.60
CA ARG A 24 -10.69 6.72 15.32
C ARG A 24 -11.34 7.76 14.43
N SER A 25 -10.70 8.91 14.35
CA SER A 25 -11.05 9.98 13.40
C SER A 25 -10.90 9.54 11.94
N HIS A 26 -11.53 10.29 11.05
CA HIS A 26 -11.40 10.10 9.60
C HIS A 26 -9.94 10.12 9.11
N ALA A 27 -9.15 11.08 9.60
CA ALA A 27 -7.74 11.18 9.25
C ALA A 27 -6.94 9.97 9.73
N GLN A 28 -7.21 9.49 10.95
CA GLN A 28 -6.59 8.26 11.46
C GLN A 28 -6.99 7.02 10.65
N ALA A 29 -8.23 6.92 10.19
CA ALA A 29 -8.68 5.83 9.32
C ALA A 29 -7.96 5.83 7.96
N VAL A 30 -7.72 6.99 7.38
CA VAL A 30 -6.94 7.11 6.12
C VAL A 30 -5.45 6.84 6.35
N SER A 31 -4.89 7.31 7.46
CA SER A 31 -3.49 7.04 7.83
C SER A 31 -3.25 5.54 8.07
N ALA A 32 -4.15 4.88 8.81
CA ALA A 32 -4.10 3.43 9.02
C ALA A 32 -4.15 2.67 7.69
N PHE A 33 -4.98 3.12 6.74
CA PHE A 33 -5.06 2.53 5.41
C PHE A 33 -3.76 2.65 4.62
N ARG A 34 -3.13 3.84 4.65
CA ARG A 34 -1.83 4.07 4.02
C ARG A 34 -0.75 3.18 4.61
N ILE A 35 -0.61 3.17 5.94
CA ILE A 35 0.39 2.36 6.64
C ILE A 35 0.20 0.88 6.32
N TRP A 36 -1.05 0.40 6.37
CA TRP A 36 -1.37 -0.98 6.10
C TRP A 36 -1.01 -1.42 4.68
N LEU A 37 -1.22 -0.58 3.66
CA LEU A 37 -0.82 -0.90 2.28
C LEU A 37 0.68 -0.74 2.03
N ALA A 38 1.32 0.27 2.64
CA ALA A 38 2.71 0.65 2.31
C ALA A 38 3.78 -0.09 3.14
N VAL A 39 3.47 -0.55 4.36
CA VAL A 39 4.46 -1.18 5.25
C VAL A 39 4.43 -2.69 5.09
N GLU A 40 5.57 -3.30 4.75
CA GLU A 40 5.73 -4.76 4.69
C GLU A 40 5.48 -5.40 6.06
N GLY A 41 4.91 -6.60 6.08
CA GLY A 41 4.57 -7.32 7.32
C GLY A 41 3.38 -6.77 8.12
N CYS A 42 2.93 -5.52 7.88
CA CYS A 42 1.72 -4.98 8.51
C CYS A 42 0.46 -5.58 7.84
N THR A 43 -0.16 -6.61 8.43
CA THR A 43 -1.34 -7.27 7.86
C THR A 43 -2.66 -6.81 8.48
N ALA A 44 -2.64 -6.23 9.68
CA ALA A 44 -3.83 -5.85 10.45
C ALA A 44 -4.90 -6.98 10.48
N ASP A 45 -4.46 -8.23 10.62
CA ASP A 45 -5.28 -9.44 10.57
C ASP A 45 -6.11 -9.60 9.28
N MET A 46 -5.70 -8.95 8.20
CA MET A 46 -6.36 -8.97 6.89
C MET A 46 -5.39 -9.19 5.72
N PRO A 47 -4.48 -10.19 5.77
CA PRO A 47 -3.44 -10.37 4.74
C PRO A 47 -4.00 -10.58 3.33
N GLU A 48 -5.08 -11.36 3.16
CA GLU A 48 -5.65 -11.64 1.84
C GLU A 48 -6.30 -10.38 1.25
N ARG A 49 -6.89 -9.53 2.09
CA ARG A 49 -7.48 -8.27 1.62
C ARG A 49 -6.40 -7.30 1.17
N LYS A 50 -5.29 -7.21 1.92
CA LYS A 50 -4.12 -6.41 1.54
C LYS A 50 -3.60 -6.84 0.19
N GLN A 51 -3.33 -8.15 0.05
CA GLN A 51 -2.79 -8.73 -1.17
C GLN A 51 -3.69 -8.44 -2.38
N ARG A 52 -5.00 -8.68 -2.27
CA ARG A 52 -5.96 -8.39 -3.36
C ARG A 52 -5.93 -6.93 -3.80
N ILE A 53 -5.81 -5.98 -2.87
CA ILE A 53 -5.73 -4.55 -3.23
C ILE A 53 -4.41 -4.27 -3.95
N LEU A 54 -3.28 -4.71 -3.39
CA LEU A 54 -1.95 -4.46 -3.94
C LEU A 54 -1.78 -5.03 -5.35
N GLU A 55 -2.19 -6.29 -5.58
CA GLU A 55 -2.15 -6.94 -6.90
C GLU A 55 -3.01 -6.20 -7.94
N SER A 56 -4.02 -5.47 -7.49
CA SER A 56 -5.00 -4.80 -8.35
C SER A 56 -4.77 -3.30 -8.51
N LEU A 57 -3.72 -2.72 -7.92
CA LEU A 57 -3.45 -1.29 -8.04
C LEU A 57 -3.26 -0.84 -9.49
N HIS A 58 -2.75 -1.74 -10.35
CA HIS A 58 -2.57 -1.47 -11.77
C HIS A 58 -3.88 -1.10 -12.49
N GLU A 59 -5.03 -1.59 -12.01
CA GLU A 59 -6.36 -1.27 -12.57
C GLU A 59 -6.74 0.21 -12.39
N LEU A 60 -6.14 0.88 -11.41
CA LEU A 60 -6.42 2.27 -11.06
C LEU A 60 -5.50 3.28 -11.76
N ARG A 61 -4.44 2.80 -12.44
CA ARG A 61 -3.47 3.67 -13.08
C ARG A 61 -4.13 4.50 -14.18
N GLY A 62 -3.95 5.82 -14.13
CA GLY A 62 -4.59 6.76 -15.06
C GLY A 62 -6.12 6.84 -14.96
N LYS A 63 -6.73 6.33 -13.89
CA LYS A 63 -8.16 6.49 -13.59
C LYS A 63 -8.41 7.67 -12.65
N ASN A 64 -9.59 8.27 -12.77
CA ASN A 64 -10.15 9.11 -11.71
C ASN A 64 -10.72 8.20 -10.62
N LEU A 65 -10.60 8.55 -9.34
CA LEU A 65 -11.18 7.76 -8.26
C LEU A 65 -12.30 8.56 -7.57
N ALA A 66 -13.43 7.89 -7.31
CA ALA A 66 -14.57 8.46 -6.61
C ALA A 66 -14.76 7.83 -5.22
N CYS A 67 -14.95 8.69 -4.22
CA CYS A 67 -15.31 8.34 -2.86
C CYS A 67 -16.40 9.31 -2.35
N TYR A 68 -17.05 8.99 -1.22
CA TYR A 68 -18.02 9.84 -0.53
C TYR A 68 -17.40 10.73 0.57
N CYS A 69 -16.08 10.80 0.67
CA CYS A 69 -15.41 11.71 1.61
C CYS A 69 -15.74 13.17 1.26
N LYS A 70 -15.81 14.03 2.28
CA LYS A 70 -15.98 15.47 2.09
C LYS A 70 -14.77 16.05 1.36
N GLU A 71 -15.00 16.97 0.44
CA GLU A 71 -13.93 17.70 -0.24
C GLU A 71 -13.00 18.41 0.76
N GLY A 72 -11.68 18.38 0.49
CA GLY A 72 -10.65 18.92 1.37
C GLY A 72 -10.36 18.09 2.62
N SER A 73 -11.10 17.01 2.89
CA SER A 73 -10.77 16.05 3.94
C SER A 73 -9.82 14.96 3.43
N PRO A 74 -8.94 14.38 4.27
CA PRO A 74 -8.07 13.27 3.86
C PRO A 74 -8.91 12.13 3.28
N CYS A 75 -8.61 11.65 2.07
CA CYS A 75 -9.37 10.57 1.44
C CYS A 75 -8.49 9.33 1.19
N HIS A 76 -9.08 8.14 1.28
CA HIS A 76 -8.37 6.91 0.90
C HIS A 76 -8.18 6.77 -0.61
N ALA A 77 -8.97 7.49 -1.41
CA ALA A 77 -8.77 7.59 -2.85
C ALA A 77 -7.41 8.23 -3.19
N ASP A 78 -6.97 9.21 -2.40
CA ASP A 78 -5.66 9.86 -2.59
C ASP A 78 -4.51 8.87 -2.38
N VAL A 79 -4.62 8.02 -1.35
CA VAL A 79 -3.66 6.95 -1.08
C VAL A 79 -3.58 5.97 -2.24
N LEU A 80 -4.74 5.56 -2.79
CA LEU A 80 -4.79 4.65 -3.94
C LEU A 80 -4.23 5.28 -5.21
N LEU A 81 -4.51 6.57 -5.46
CA LEU A 81 -3.96 7.32 -6.59
C LEU A 81 -2.44 7.38 -6.51
N GLU A 82 -1.90 7.67 -5.33
CA GLU A 82 -0.45 7.71 -5.11
C GLU A 82 0.19 6.35 -5.35
N LEU A 83 -0.35 5.28 -4.76
CA LEU A 83 0.19 3.92 -4.91
C LEU A 83 0.06 3.37 -6.33
N ALA A 84 -1.02 3.69 -7.05
CA ALA A 84 -1.24 3.21 -8.41
C ALA A 84 -0.38 3.93 -9.45
N ASN A 85 0.05 5.17 -9.17
CA ASN A 85 0.80 6.00 -10.11
C ASN A 85 2.27 6.22 -9.70
N GLY A 86 2.62 6.00 -8.44
CA GLY A 86 4.01 5.96 -7.97
C GLY A 86 4.74 4.77 -8.58
N GLN A 87 5.97 4.98 -9.07
CA GLN A 87 6.80 3.86 -9.51
C GLN A 87 6.99 2.94 -8.32
N ALA A 88 6.57 1.68 -8.45
CA ALA A 88 6.81 0.65 -7.45
C ALA A 88 8.29 0.73 -7.06
N SER A 89 8.58 1.19 -5.85
CA SER A 89 9.93 1.22 -5.32
C SER A 89 10.33 -0.21 -4.96
N SER A 90 10.50 -1.04 -5.98
CA SER A 90 11.16 -2.33 -5.92
C SER A 90 12.67 -2.10 -5.92
N HIS A 91 13.23 -1.62 -4.81
CA HIS A 91 14.66 -1.75 -4.52
C HIS A 91 15.04 -1.55 -3.04
N TYR A 92 14.71 -2.53 -2.21
CA TYR A 92 15.66 -3.01 -1.22
C TYR A 92 15.78 -4.53 -1.40
N LYS A 93 16.59 -4.95 -2.37
CA LYS A 93 17.05 -6.33 -2.40
C LYS A 93 18.10 -6.49 -1.29
N GLU A 94 17.86 -7.43 -0.38
CA GLU A 94 18.86 -7.95 0.53
C GLU A 94 20.06 -8.51 -0.26
N GLU A 95 21.15 -7.75 -0.31
CA GLU A 95 22.47 -8.23 -0.74
C GLU A 95 23.21 -8.83 0.48
N ALA A 96 22.59 -9.80 1.17
CA ALA A 96 23.20 -10.54 2.28
C ALA A 96 23.24 -12.04 1.95
N GLY A 97 23.84 -12.39 0.82
CA GLY A 97 23.94 -13.78 0.43
C GLY A 97 24.72 -13.99 -0.85
N LYS A 98 26.04 -13.77 -0.81
CA LYS A 98 27.04 -14.43 -1.68
C LYS A 98 28.45 -13.96 -1.33
N ARG A 99 29.14 -14.75 -0.49
CA ARG A 99 30.49 -15.28 -0.74
C ARG A 99 30.88 -16.20 0.42
N GLY A 100 30.42 -17.45 0.30
CA GLY A 100 31.22 -18.57 0.76
C GLY A 100 32.23 -18.88 -0.34
N ILE A 101 33.50 -18.59 -0.11
CA ILE A 101 34.62 -19.32 -0.72
C ILE A 101 35.69 -19.45 0.35
N SER A 102 35.92 -20.69 0.75
CA SER A 102 37.07 -21.14 1.54
C SER A 102 38.36 -20.85 0.81
N LEU A 103 39.37 -20.31 1.50
CA LEU A 103 40.77 -20.69 1.30
C LEU A 103 41.55 -20.47 2.60
N MET A 104 41.93 -21.57 3.25
CA MET A 104 43.10 -21.62 4.12
C MET A 104 44.36 -21.31 3.30
N GLU A 105 45.26 -20.50 3.85
CA GLU A 105 46.73 -20.37 3.64
C GLU A 105 47.09 -18.88 3.91
N ARG A 106 48.15 -18.44 4.59
CA ARG A 106 49.28 -18.98 5.36
C ARG A 106 50.10 -17.71 5.76
N MET A 107 50.87 -17.78 6.85
CA MET A 107 52.16 -17.07 7.08
C MET A 107 52.18 -15.64 7.68
N ASP A 108 52.70 -15.62 8.92
CA ASP A 108 53.84 -14.82 9.41
C ASP A 108 53.79 -13.29 9.42
N LEU A 109 53.52 -12.72 10.61
CA LEU A 109 54.46 -11.91 11.40
C LEU A 109 53.93 -11.66 12.82
#